data_AF-A0A4Y1YJN3-F1
#
_entry.id   AF-A0A4Y1YJN3-F1
#
_cell.length_a   1.000
_cell.length_b   1.000
_cell.length_c   1.000
_cell.angle_alpha   90.00
_cell.angle_beta   90.00
_cell.angle_gamma   90.00
#
_symmetry.space_group_name_H-M   'P 1'
#
loop_
_entity.id
_entity.type
_entity.pdbx_description
1 polymer ?
#
loop_
_entity_poly.entity_id
_entity_poly.type
_entity_poly.pdbx_seq_one_letter_code
_entity_poly.pdbx_strand_id
1 'polypeptide(L)'
;MKFLQLLAACVIAFSLSSNAFAEETLIEKLEVQKNDTQRSANKAINRAKEAACTGSEAECMKQKAEHHASEAYDATKDKASELKNKIN
;
A
#
# COMPACT_ATOMS: atom_id res chain seq x y z
N MET A 1 -39.94 -33.24 -6.25
CA MET A 1 -39.55 -32.20 -5.26
C MET A 1 -38.12 -32.34 -4.74
N LYS A 2 -37.59 -33.55 -4.51
CA LYS A 2 -36.18 -33.77 -4.09
C LYS A 2 -35.12 -33.15 -5.02
N PHE A 3 -35.30 -33.25 -6.33
CA PHE A 3 -34.37 -32.65 -7.32
C PHE A 3 -34.36 -31.12 -7.31
N LEU A 4 -35.49 -30.49 -6.98
CA LEU A 4 -35.61 -29.03 -6.88
C LEU A 4 -34.88 -28.50 -5.64
N GLN A 5 -34.93 -29.25 -4.53
CA GLN A 5 -34.18 -28.94 -3.32
C GLN A 5 -32.67 -29.13 -3.49
N LEU A 6 -32.25 -30.13 -4.27
CA LEU A 6 -30.83 -30.36 -4.57
C LEU A 6 -30.23 -29.23 -5.43
N LEU A 7 -30.98 -28.78 -6.44
CA LEU A 7 -30.58 -27.65 -7.29
C LEU A 7 -30.50 -26.34 -6.50
N ALA A 8 -31.46 -26.08 -5.61
CA ALA A 8 -31.43 -24.90 -4.74
C ALA A 8 -30.22 -24.91 -3.80
N ALA A 9 -29.85 -26.07 -3.24
CA ALA A 9 -28.67 -26.20 -2.39
C ALA A 9 -27.35 -25.94 -3.14
N CYS A 10 -27.24 -26.38 -4.39
CA CYS A 10 -26.06 -26.11 -5.23
C CYS A 10 -25.90 -24.62 -5.57
N VAL A 11 -27.00 -23.90 -5.85
CA VAL A 11 -26.94 -22.47 -6.16
C VAL A 11 -26.49 -21.66 -4.94
N ILE A 12 -27.00 -21.97 -3.75
CA ILE A 12 -26.63 -21.29 -2.50
C ILE A 12 -25.16 -21.54 -2.16
N ALA A 13 -24.67 -22.78 -2.33
CA ALA A 13 -23.28 -23.13 -2.07
C ALA A 13 -22.29 -22.41 -3.02
N PHE A 14 -22.69 -22.18 -4.28
CA PHE A 14 -21.86 -21.48 -5.26
C PHE A 14 -21.82 -19.96 -5.04
N SER A 15 -22.87 -19.38 -4.47
CA SER A 15 -22.90 -17.94 -4.15
C SER A 15 -22.08 -17.53 -2.92
N LEU A 16 -21.70 -18.47 -2.04
CA LEU A 16 -20.87 -18.13 -0.86
C LEU A 16 -19.37 -18.02 -1.18
N SER A 17 -18.88 -18.68 -2.24
CA SER A 17 -17.45 -18.70 -2.58
C SER A 17 -16.94 -17.43 -3.26
N SER A 18 -17.83 -16.52 -3.67
CA SER A 18 -17.47 -15.31 -4.43
C SER A 18 -17.07 -14.10 -3.56
N ASN A 19 -17.35 -14.14 -2.25
CA ASN A 19 -17.14 -12.97 -1.38
C ASN A 19 -15.69 -12.82 -0.88
N ALA A 20 -14.89 -13.89 -0.88
CA ALA A 20 -13.51 -13.86 -0.38
C ALA A 20 -12.61 -12.89 -1.17
N PHE A 21 -12.77 -12.87 -2.50
CA PHE A 21 -11.95 -12.04 -3.40
C PHE A 21 -12.24 -10.53 -3.29
N ALA A 22 -13.44 -10.15 -2.84
CA ALA A 22 -13.83 -8.74 -2.71
C ALA A 22 -13.32 -8.10 -1.42
N GLU A 23 -13.17 -8.88 -0.35
CA GLU A 23 -12.68 -8.38 0.94
C GLU A 23 -11.16 -8.20 0.93
N GLU A 24 -10.42 -9.15 0.34
CA GLU A 24 -8.96 -9.05 0.14
C GLU A 24 -8.59 -7.81 -0.67
N THR A 25 -9.29 -7.54 -1.78
CA THR A 25 -9.01 -6.38 -2.64
C THR A 25 -9.32 -5.02 -1.99
N LEU A 26 -10.28 -4.97 -1.07
CA LEU A 26 -10.57 -3.73 -0.32
C LEU A 26 -9.52 -3.44 0.76
N ILE A 27 -9.06 -4.47 1.47
CA ILE A 27 -8.00 -4.34 2.48
C ILE A 27 -6.69 -3.92 1.83
N GLU A 28 -6.30 -4.55 0.72
CA GLU A 28 -5.10 -4.18 -0.04
C GLU A 28 -5.14 -2.74 -0.54
N LYS A 29 -6.31 -2.29 -1.04
CA LYS A 29 -6.48 -0.93 -1.52
C LYS A 29 -6.36 0.10 -0.38
N LEU A 30 -6.88 -0.22 0.81
CA LEU A 30 -6.71 0.61 2.01
C LEU A 30 -5.25 0.69 2.45
N GLU A 31 -4.52 -0.42 2.38
CA GLU A 31 -3.11 -0.48 2.75
C GLU A 31 -2.23 0.35 1.81
N VAL A 32 -2.47 0.25 0.49
CA VAL A 32 -1.80 1.09 -0.52
C VAL A 32 -2.07 2.57 -0.25
N GLN A 33 -3.33 2.96 -0.03
CA GLN A 33 -3.70 4.35 0.23
C GLN A 33 -3.08 4.91 1.53
N LYS A 34 -2.98 4.08 2.57
CA LYS A 34 -2.31 4.43 3.82
C LYS A 34 -0.82 4.66 3.59
N ASN A 35 -0.14 3.76 2.88
CA ASN A 35 1.29 3.88 2.57
C ASN A 35 1.58 5.13 1.75
N ASP A 36 0.78 5.43 0.72
CA ASP A 36 0.89 6.64 -0.09
C ASP A 36 0.77 7.92 0.76
N THR A 37 -0.21 7.93 1.66
CA THR A 37 -0.44 9.08 2.57
C THR A 37 0.74 9.28 3.50
N GLN A 38 1.22 8.20 4.13
CA GLN A 38 2.37 8.23 5.04
C GLN A 38 3.63 8.72 4.30
N ARG A 39 3.82 8.27 3.07
CA ARG A 39 4.96 8.65 2.23
C ARG A 39 4.93 10.13 1.86
N SER A 40 3.77 10.63 1.44
CA SER A 40 3.58 12.05 1.15
C SER A 40 3.87 12.91 2.39
N ALA A 41 3.40 12.46 3.56
CA ALA A 41 3.67 13.14 4.83
C ALA A 41 5.18 13.14 5.17
N ASN A 42 5.86 11.99 5.06
CA ASN A 42 7.31 11.89 5.30
C ASN A 42 8.10 12.80 4.35
N LYS A 43 7.74 12.84 3.06
CA LYS A 43 8.35 13.73 2.09
C LYS A 43 8.17 15.20 2.48
N ALA A 44 6.96 15.61 2.88
CA ALA A 44 6.71 16.97 3.33
C ALA A 44 7.55 17.33 4.57
N ILE A 45 7.64 16.42 5.54
CA ILE A 45 8.48 16.58 6.74
C ILE A 45 9.95 16.71 6.37
N ASN A 46 10.45 15.87 5.46
CA ASN A 46 11.84 15.91 5.01
C ASN A 46 12.16 17.23 4.30
N ARG A 47 11.26 17.73 3.44
CA ARG A 47 11.41 19.05 2.81
C ARG A 47 11.42 20.18 3.84
N ALA A 48 10.56 20.10 4.85
CA ALA A 48 10.54 21.07 5.94
C ALA A 48 11.85 21.06 6.74
N LYS A 49 12.39 19.87 7.05
CA LYS A 49 13.69 19.71 7.73
C LYS A 49 14.84 20.23 6.89
N GLU A 50 14.86 19.95 5.59
CA GLU A 50 15.86 20.48 4.65
C GLU A 50 15.83 22.01 4.63
N ALA A 51 14.63 22.61 4.56
CA ALA A 51 14.46 24.06 4.54
C ALA A 51 14.81 24.73 5.88
N ALA A 52 14.58 24.02 7.00
CA ALA A 52 14.91 24.49 8.34
C ALA A 52 16.36 24.17 8.75
N CYS A 53 17.17 23.55 7.89
CA CYS A 53 18.55 23.22 8.21
C CYS A 53 19.40 24.48 8.27
N THR A 54 19.92 24.79 9.46
CA THR A 54 20.83 25.91 9.72
C THR A 54 22.24 25.45 10.08
N GLY A 55 22.57 24.18 9.81
CA GLY A 55 23.89 23.59 10.05
C GLY A 55 24.91 24.03 8.99
N SER A 56 26.08 23.38 9.00
CA SER A 56 27.05 23.58 7.93
C SER A 56 26.51 23.07 6.58
N GLU A 57 27.02 23.60 5.47
CA GLU A 57 26.58 23.21 4.12
C GLU A 57 26.73 21.69 3.89
N ALA A 58 27.82 21.10 4.38
CA ALA A 58 28.07 19.67 4.31
C ALA A 58 27.04 18.85 5.10
N GLU A 59 26.64 19.31 6.28
CA GLU A 59 25.61 18.64 7.10
C GLU A 59 24.24 18.74 6.46
N CYS A 60 23.84 19.92 5.96
CA CYS A 60 22.55 20.08 5.29
C CYS A 60 22.49 19.28 3.98
N MET A 61 23.59 19.21 3.22
CA MET A 61 23.67 18.35 2.03
C MET A 61 23.61 16.87 2.38
N LYS A 62 24.30 16.44 3.44
CA LYS A 62 24.23 15.04 3.92
C LYS A 62 22.80 14.68 4.32
N GLN A 63 22.14 15.54 5.10
CA GLN A 63 20.79 15.31 5.56
C GLN A 63 19.78 15.27 4.40
N LYS A 64 19.94 16.15 3.41
CA LYS A 64 19.17 16.12 2.15
C LYS A 64 19.38 14.82 1.38
N ALA A 65 20.63 14.34 1.27
CA ALA A 65 20.94 13.08 0.61
C ALA A 65 20.31 11.88 1.34
N GLU A 66 20.35 11.87 2.67
CA GLU A 66 19.70 10.84 3.50
C GLU A 66 18.18 10.82 3.31
N HIS A 67 17.53 11.99 3.30
CA HIS A 67 16.10 12.08 3.03
C HIS A 67 15.74 11.54 1.64
N HIS A 68 16.50 11.92 0.61
CA HIS A 68 16.28 11.43 -0.76
C HIS A 68 16.50 9.92 -0.88
N ALA A 69 17.51 9.38 -0.19
CA ALA A 69 17.77 7.94 -0.17
C ALA A 69 16.61 7.17 0.50
N SER A 70 16.09 7.67 1.62
CA SER A 70 14.91 7.10 2.27
C SER A 70 13.68 7.16 1.37
N GLU A 71 13.42 8.30 0.72
CA GLU A 71 12.28 8.47 -0.21
C GLU A 71 12.33 7.48 -1.40
N ALA A 72 13.53 7.18 -1.88
CA ALA A 72 13.77 6.21 -2.95
C ALA A 72 13.62 4.76 -2.46
N TYR A 73 14.07 4.46 -1.25
CA TYR A 73 13.87 3.15 -0.63
C TYR A 73 12.38 2.84 -0.44
N ASP A 74 11.62 3.79 0.11
CA ASP A 74 10.18 3.66 0.28
C ASP A 74 9.49 3.45 -1.08
N ALA A 75 9.92 4.18 -2.13
CA ALA A 75 9.43 3.99 -3.50
C ALA A 75 9.55 2.54 -4.00
N THR A 76 10.70 1.97 -3.71
CA THR A 76 11.08 0.65 -4.23
C THR A 76 10.33 -0.43 -3.48
N LYS A 77 10.18 -0.25 -2.15
CA LYS A 77 9.38 -1.12 -1.31
C LYS A 77 7.91 -1.12 -1.72
N ASP A 78 7.32 0.04 -1.98
CA ASP A 78 5.92 0.14 -2.41
C ASP A 78 5.69 -0.58 -3.74
N LYS A 79 6.57 -0.37 -4.73
CA LYS A 79 6.50 -1.08 -6.01
C LYS A 79 6.66 -2.59 -5.86
N ALA A 80 7.53 -3.04 -4.96
CA ALA A 80 7.71 -4.47 -4.69
C ALA A 80 6.44 -5.09 -4.08
N SER A 81 5.80 -4.38 -3.14
CA SER A 81 4.52 -4.80 -2.55
C SER A 81 3.38 -4.82 -3.57
N GLU A 82 3.27 -3.80 -4.43
CA GLU A 82 2.28 -3.77 -5.51
C GLU A 82 2.46 -4.94 -6.50
N LEU A 83 3.70 -5.26 -6.86
CA LEU A 83 3.99 -6.40 -7.72
C LEU A 83 3.60 -7.72 -7.05
N LYS A 84 3.89 -7.88 -5.75
CA LYS A 84 3.50 -9.07 -4.99
C LYS A 84 1.97 -9.23 -4.96
N ASN A 85 1.23 -8.16 -4.70
CA ASN A 85 -0.24 -8.19 -4.65
C ASN A 85 -0.88 -8.41 -6.03
N LYS A 86 -0.21 -8.02 -7.13
CA LYS A 86 -0.70 -8.32 -8.49
C LYS A 86 -0.45 -9.77 -8.94
N ILE A 87 0.53 -10.43 -8.33
CA ILE A 87 0.92 -11.81 -8.67
C ILE A 87 0.11 -12.82 -7.83
N ASN A 88 -0.32 -12.42 -6.63
CA ASN A 88 -1.22 -13.18 -5.77
C ASN A 88 -2.67 -13.08 -6.26
#